data_AF-A0A917SGH4-F1
#
_entry.id   AF-A0A917SGH4-F1
#
_cell.length_a   1.000
_cell.length_b   1.000
_cell.length_c   1.000
_cell.angle_alpha   90.00
_cell.angle_beta   90.00
_cell.angle_gamma   90.00
#
_symmetry.space_group_name_H-M   'P 1'
#
loop_
_entity.id
_entity.type
_entity.pdbx_description
1 polymer ?
#
loop_
_entity_poly.entity_id
_entity_poly.type
_entity_poly.pdbx_seq_one_letter_code
_entity_poly.pdbx_strand_id
1 'polypeptide(L)'
;MLDAQSREIAAAYGAGRSVACLARQYGRSESWVKGVLRAQGVQLRGRWEHPLNRDEVVAEYLAGASAAAIAERHGRAATTIAAILRQRNVRRRTRWDNLPPVDVAAVIGDYLDGASLRTVAGRHRRSITWVRETLASVGIPRRARGGSYKDVSDKLIVRLRDDACLSWDEIAERVGMKPESVAARYSAAPGALGHPRYNFAGAATDVEVWLRNDAANHRQEIVSAYRAGRSSESLARRWGISQRTVERWVGGSDNS
;
A
#
# COMPACT_ATOMS: atom_id res chain seq x y z
N MET A 1 57.27 16.97 24.04
CA MET A 1 55.96 16.28 23.90
C MET A 1 54.93 17.04 23.07
N LEU A 2 54.82 18.38 23.16
CA LEU A 2 53.84 19.17 22.39
C LEU A 2 53.97 19.02 20.85
N ASP A 3 55.14 18.63 20.36
CA ASP A 3 55.46 18.58 18.94
C ASP A 3 54.83 17.41 18.18
N ALA A 4 54.66 16.26 18.83
CA ALA A 4 54.03 15.09 18.23
C ALA A 4 52.52 15.30 18.06
N GLN A 5 51.87 15.79 19.12
CA GLN A 5 50.44 16.10 19.11
C GLN A 5 50.12 17.22 18.09
N SER A 6 50.98 18.22 17.98
CA SER A 6 50.79 19.32 17.01
C SER A 6 50.85 18.83 15.57
N ARG A 7 51.77 17.90 15.26
CA ARG A 7 51.87 17.26 13.94
C ARG A 7 50.67 16.36 13.64
N GLU A 8 50.18 15.62 14.63
CA GLU A 8 48.96 14.79 14.48
C GLU A 8 47.73 15.66 14.18
N ILE A 9 47.56 16.78 14.90
CA ILE A 9 46.50 17.76 14.64
C ILE A 9 46.59 18.32 13.22
N ALA A 10 47.79 18.67 12.75
CA ALA A 10 48.01 19.17 11.40
C ALA A 10 47.69 18.12 10.34
N ALA A 11 48.10 16.86 10.53
CA ALA A 11 47.80 15.76 9.62
C ALA A 11 46.29 15.46 9.56
N ALA A 12 45.62 15.38 10.71
CA ALA A 12 44.18 15.17 10.79
C ALA A 12 43.39 16.34 10.18
N TYR A 13 43.88 17.57 10.36
CA TYR A 13 43.33 18.73 9.66
C TYR A 13 43.53 18.61 8.15
N GLY A 14 44.72 18.25 7.67
CA GLY A 14 45.01 17.99 6.26
C GLY A 14 44.07 16.96 5.63
N ALA A 15 43.78 15.88 6.36
CA ALA A 15 42.83 14.83 5.98
C ALA A 15 41.35 15.27 5.93
N GLY A 16 41.04 16.53 6.24
CA GLY A 16 39.70 17.09 6.08
C GLY A 16 38.87 17.17 7.36
N ARG A 17 39.45 16.90 8.54
CA ARG A 17 38.73 17.16 9.80
C ARG A 17 38.64 18.65 10.09
N SER A 18 37.49 19.08 10.63
CA SER A 18 37.26 20.48 11.00
C SER A 18 37.95 20.85 12.31
N VAL A 19 38.28 22.14 12.49
CA VAL A 19 38.85 22.68 13.74
C VAL A 19 37.96 22.36 14.95
N ALA A 20 36.64 22.45 14.79
CA ALA A 20 35.67 22.16 15.85
C ALA A 20 35.65 20.67 16.25
N CYS A 21 35.85 19.76 15.28
CA CYS A 21 35.97 18.32 15.56
C CYS A 21 37.26 18.03 16.36
N LEU A 22 38.38 18.60 15.92
CA LEU A 22 39.67 18.45 16.59
C LEU A 22 39.63 19.05 18.01
N ALA A 23 39.03 20.23 18.18
CA ALA A 23 38.85 20.88 19.48
C ALA A 23 38.13 19.96 20.48
N ARG A 24 37.03 19.34 20.07
CA ARG A 24 36.30 18.36 20.89
C ARG A 24 37.12 17.11 21.18
N GLN A 25 37.79 16.55 20.17
CA GLN A 25 38.60 15.33 20.33
C GLN A 25 39.72 15.50 21.37
N TYR A 26 40.37 16.67 21.39
CA TYR A 26 41.49 16.94 22.31
C TYR A 26 41.07 17.66 23.60
N GLY A 27 39.77 17.94 23.80
CA GLY A 27 39.29 18.68 24.97
C GLY A 27 39.85 20.09 25.06
N ARG A 28 40.03 20.78 23.92
CA ARG A 28 40.62 22.13 23.83
C ARG A 28 39.69 23.10 23.12
N SER A 29 39.99 24.40 23.22
CA SER A 29 39.27 25.44 22.48
C SER A 29 39.67 25.45 21.00
N GLU A 30 38.76 25.89 20.12
CA GLU A 30 39.08 26.07 18.70
C GLU A 30 40.22 27.07 18.46
N SER A 31 40.32 28.11 19.29
CA SER A 31 41.41 29.09 19.23
C SER A 31 42.77 28.45 19.49
N TRP A 32 42.84 27.51 20.43
CA TRP A 32 44.06 26.74 20.69
C TRP A 32 44.45 25.89 19.48
N VAL A 33 43.50 25.16 18.90
CA VAL A 33 43.73 24.34 17.69
C VAL A 33 44.20 25.21 16.51
N LYS A 34 43.59 26.39 16.30
CA LYS A 34 44.04 27.35 15.27
C LYS A 34 45.46 27.84 15.52
N GLY A 35 45.84 28.07 16.78
CA GLY A 35 47.20 28.43 17.17
C GLY A 35 48.20 27.33 16.81
N VAL A 36 47.88 26.07 17.13
CA VAL A 36 48.69 24.89 16.79
C VAL A 36 48.87 24.77 15.27
N LEU A 37 47.79 24.89 14.49
CA LEU A 37 47.85 24.80 13.02
C LEU A 37 48.73 25.92 12.42
N ARG A 38 48.59 27.16 12.89
CA ARG A 38 49.43 28.28 12.43
C ARG A 38 50.89 28.11 12.79
N ALA A 39 51.18 27.60 13.99
CA ALA A 39 52.55 27.31 14.42
C ALA A 39 53.22 26.23 13.56
N GLN A 40 52.43 25.33 12.97
CA GLN A 40 52.88 24.32 12.01
C GLN A 40 52.89 24.84 10.56
N GLY A 41 52.66 26.14 10.32
CA GLY A 41 52.65 26.75 8.98
C GLY A 41 51.44 26.36 8.13
N VAL A 42 50.41 25.73 8.71
CA VAL A 42 49.21 25.31 7.99
C VAL A 42 48.32 26.53 7.75
N GLN A 43 48.07 26.87 6.49
CA GLN A 43 47.05 27.86 6.14
C GLN A 43 45.68 27.33 6.58
N LEU A 44 45.00 28.12 7.42
CA LEU A 44 43.64 27.80 7.85
C LEU A 44 42.72 27.95 6.65
N ARG A 45 42.03 26.86 6.30
CA ARG A 45 40.96 26.85 5.31
C ARG A 45 39.97 27.97 5.63
N GLY A 46 39.64 28.76 4.63
CA GLY A 46 38.58 29.76 4.72
C GLY A 46 37.27 29.12 5.19
N ARG A 47 36.39 29.94 5.78
CA ARG A 47 35.05 29.52 6.26
C ARG A 47 34.24 28.70 5.22
N TRP A 48 34.59 28.84 3.94
CA TRP A 48 33.94 28.25 2.78
C TRP A 48 34.73 27.14 2.08
N GLU A 49 35.94 26.81 2.55
CA GLU A 49 36.90 25.93 1.86
C GLU A 49 36.94 24.48 2.35
N HIS A 50 35.94 24.03 3.13
CA HIS A 50 35.68 22.59 3.21
C HIS A 50 34.73 22.22 2.06
N PRO A 51 35.24 21.77 0.90
CA PRO A 51 34.37 21.17 -0.10
C PRO A 51 33.67 20.00 0.57
N LEU A 52 32.38 20.18 0.86
CA LEU A 52 31.56 19.07 1.28
C LEU A 52 31.50 18.12 0.08
N ASN A 53 31.97 16.89 0.26
CA ASN A 53 31.90 15.90 -0.79
C ASN A 53 30.41 15.61 -1.06
N ARG A 54 29.90 16.18 -2.16
CA ARG A 54 28.47 16.13 -2.49
C ARG A 54 28.03 14.70 -2.80
N ASP A 55 28.92 13.89 -3.36
CA ASP A 55 28.66 12.49 -3.70
C ASP A 55 28.57 11.63 -2.45
N GLU A 56 29.43 11.87 -1.46
CA GLU A 56 29.35 11.23 -0.15
C GLU A 56 28.04 11.55 0.58
N VAL A 57 27.62 12.83 0.57
CA VAL A 57 26.32 13.25 1.14
C VAL A 57 25.15 12.53 0.49
N VAL A 58 25.17 12.35 -0.84
CA VAL A 58 24.14 11.62 -1.57
C VAL A 58 24.17 10.14 -1.20
N ALA A 59 25.35 9.52 -1.15
CA ALA A 59 25.51 8.12 -0.79
C ALA A 59 24.99 7.82 0.62
N GLU A 60 25.35 8.64 1.62
CA GLU A 60 24.84 8.52 2.98
C GLU A 60 23.31 8.63 3.06
N TYR A 61 22.74 9.56 2.30
CA TYR A 61 21.30 9.76 2.25
C TYR A 61 20.57 8.56 1.67
N LEU A 62 21.07 8.01 0.55
CA LEU A 62 20.52 6.82 -0.07
C LEU A 62 20.66 5.60 0.84
N ALA A 63 21.76 5.49 1.58
CA ALA A 63 22.01 4.43 2.56
C ALA A 63 21.06 4.47 3.78
N GLY A 64 20.28 5.53 3.98
CA GLY A 64 19.30 5.58 5.08
C GLY A 64 19.38 6.81 5.97
N ALA A 65 20.49 7.55 5.95
CA ALA A 65 20.70 8.64 6.88
C ALA A 65 19.74 9.81 6.62
N SER A 66 19.23 10.44 7.69
CA SER A 66 18.42 11.64 7.57
C SER A 66 19.29 12.84 7.21
N ALA A 67 18.74 13.83 6.50
CA ALA A 67 19.48 15.05 6.16
C ALA A 67 20.00 15.80 7.41
N ALA A 68 19.31 15.67 8.55
CA ALA A 68 19.75 16.23 9.82
C ALA A 68 20.98 15.50 10.40
N ALA A 69 20.99 14.15 10.37
CA ALA A 69 22.12 13.36 10.83
C ALA A 69 23.37 13.58 9.97
N ILE A 70 23.19 13.68 8.64
CA ILE A 70 24.28 14.01 7.71
C ILE A 70 24.80 15.42 8.01
N ALA A 71 23.91 16.38 8.22
CA ALA A 71 24.28 17.76 8.54
C ALA A 71 25.12 17.86 9.82
N GLU A 72 24.72 17.15 10.88
CA GLU A 72 25.46 17.09 12.14
C GLU A 72 26.86 16.49 11.95
N ARG A 73 26.97 15.35 11.25
CA ARG A 73 28.24 14.67 11.00
C ARG A 73 29.23 15.54 10.23
N HIS A 74 28.73 16.27 9.24
CA HIS A 74 29.54 17.13 8.37
C HIS A 74 29.69 18.57 8.89
N GLY A 75 29.10 18.90 10.05
CA GLY A 75 29.13 20.25 10.62
C GLY A 75 28.49 21.31 9.70
N ARG A 76 27.39 20.95 9.05
CA ARG A 76 26.63 21.80 8.11
C ARG A 76 25.21 22.04 8.60
N ALA A 77 24.53 23.02 8.00
CA ALA A 77 23.10 23.19 8.18
C ALA A 77 22.32 22.15 7.37
N ALA A 78 21.20 21.65 7.89
CA ALA A 78 20.34 20.72 7.17
C ALA A 78 19.79 21.30 5.85
N THR A 79 19.66 22.63 5.76
CA THR A 79 19.29 23.34 4.52
C THR A 79 20.37 23.22 3.44
N THR A 80 21.66 23.20 3.80
CA THR A 80 22.77 22.95 2.88
C THR A 80 22.70 21.54 2.31
N ILE A 81 22.47 20.55 3.17
CA ILE A 81 22.29 19.15 2.74
C ILE A 81 21.09 19.03 1.80
N ALA A 82 19.95 19.65 2.14
CA ALA A 82 18.77 19.64 1.29
C ALA A 82 19.00 20.31 -0.08
N ALA A 83 19.80 21.38 -0.13
CA ALA A 83 20.17 22.03 -1.39
C ALA A 83 21.04 21.12 -2.28
N ILE A 84 21.98 20.39 -1.68
CA ILE A 84 22.84 19.43 -2.39
C ILE A 84 22.02 18.27 -2.95
N LEU A 85 21.11 17.70 -2.15
CA LEU A 85 20.21 16.64 -2.62
C LEU A 85 19.35 17.12 -3.80
N ARG A 86 18.81 18.34 -3.72
CA ARG A 86 18.04 18.94 -4.82
C ARG A 86 18.89 19.13 -6.07
N GLN A 87 20.11 19.64 -5.94
CA GLN A 87 21.01 19.87 -7.07
C GLN A 87 21.40 18.56 -7.78
N ARG A 88 21.42 17.44 -7.05
CA ARG A 88 21.68 16.10 -7.59
C ARG A 88 20.39 15.35 -7.97
N ASN A 89 19.25 16.03 -8.05
CA ASN A 89 17.93 15.45 -8.37
C ASN A 89 17.52 14.28 -7.46
N VAL A 90 18.02 14.23 -6.22
CA VAL A 90 17.61 13.22 -5.24
C VAL A 90 16.30 13.67 -4.61
N ARG A 91 15.23 12.89 -4.83
CA ARG A 91 13.93 13.13 -4.18
C ARG A 91 14.11 13.06 -2.67
N ARG A 92 13.71 14.13 -1.98
CA ARG A 92 13.66 14.13 -0.53
C ARG A 92 12.60 13.16 -0.03
N ARG A 93 13.01 12.26 0.87
CA ARG A 93 12.13 11.51 1.75
C ARG A 93 11.23 12.49 2.48
N THR A 94 9.94 12.35 2.24
CA THR A 94 8.88 12.94 3.02
C THR A 94 8.72 12.15 4.30
N ARG A 95 8.02 12.73 5.29
CA ARG A 95 7.68 11.97 6.50
C ARG A 95 6.99 10.66 6.17
N TRP A 96 6.22 10.60 5.07
CA TRP A 96 5.44 9.45 4.62
C TRP A 96 6.29 8.27 4.12
N ASP A 97 7.48 8.56 3.57
CA ASP A 97 8.37 7.52 3.02
C ASP A 97 9.04 6.71 4.15
N ASN A 98 9.04 7.20 5.39
CA ASN A 98 9.60 6.52 6.55
C ASN A 98 8.56 5.77 7.39
N LEU A 99 7.27 5.82 7.04
CA LEU A 99 6.29 5.04 7.79
C LEU A 99 6.35 3.57 7.33
N PRO A 100 6.20 2.61 8.26
CA PRO A 100 6.14 1.19 7.90
C PRO A 100 5.03 0.96 6.87
N PRO A 101 5.19 -0.03 5.97
CA PRO A 101 4.13 -0.43 5.05
C PRO A 101 2.83 -0.63 5.81
N VAL A 102 1.74 -0.03 5.33
CA VAL A 102 0.41 -0.22 5.91
C VAL A 102 -0.35 -1.15 5.00
N ASP A 103 -0.98 -2.15 5.60
CA ASP A 103 -1.95 -3.00 4.93
C ASP A 103 -3.19 -2.16 4.59
N VAL A 104 -3.30 -1.79 3.31
CA VAL A 104 -4.41 -1.00 2.79
C VAL A 104 -5.72 -1.77 2.90
N ALA A 105 -5.70 -3.10 2.81
CA ALA A 105 -6.91 -3.92 2.96
C ALA A 105 -7.45 -3.83 4.39
N ALA A 106 -6.57 -3.85 5.39
CA ALA A 106 -6.96 -3.66 6.80
C ALA A 106 -7.54 -2.26 7.07
N VAL A 107 -6.99 -1.21 6.44
CA VAL A 107 -7.54 0.17 6.51
C VAL A 107 -8.96 0.22 5.94
N ILE A 108 -9.17 -0.43 4.79
CA ILE A 108 -10.47 -0.51 4.13
C ILE A 108 -11.47 -1.29 4.99
N GLY A 109 -11.08 -2.47 5.49
CA GLY A 109 -11.90 -3.31 6.36
C GLY A 109 -12.39 -2.54 7.59
N ASP A 110 -11.47 -1.94 8.35
CA ASP A 110 -11.82 -1.11 9.52
C ASP A 110 -12.83 0.00 9.16
N TYR A 111 -12.62 0.67 8.02
CA TYR A 111 -13.52 1.73 7.57
C TYR A 111 -14.89 1.20 7.14
N LEU A 112 -14.98 0.04 6.51
CA LEU A 112 -16.26 -0.55 6.10
C LEU A 112 -17.03 -1.09 7.32
N ASP A 113 -16.33 -1.68 8.30
CA ASP A 113 -16.88 -2.24 9.54
C ASP A 113 -17.57 -1.23 10.46
N GLY A 114 -17.41 0.06 10.19
CA GLY A 114 -18.06 1.10 10.97
C GLY A 114 -17.12 2.16 11.53
N ALA A 115 -15.80 1.92 11.53
CA ALA A 115 -14.88 2.80 12.24
C ALA A 115 -14.86 4.19 11.60
N SER A 116 -14.80 5.22 12.46
CA SER A 116 -14.65 6.60 12.00
C SER A 116 -13.26 6.78 11.36
N LEU A 117 -13.11 7.74 10.44
CA LEU A 117 -11.79 8.08 9.86
C LEU A 117 -10.73 8.37 10.93
N ARG A 118 -11.13 8.96 12.07
CA ARG A 118 -10.24 9.22 13.21
C ARG A 118 -9.79 7.91 13.88
N THR A 119 -10.70 6.96 14.08
CA THR A 119 -10.39 5.65 14.66
C THR A 119 -9.45 4.86 13.76
N VAL A 120 -9.75 4.80 12.45
CA VAL A 120 -8.90 4.13 11.45
C VAL A 120 -7.50 4.77 11.41
N ALA A 121 -7.43 6.10 11.34
CA ALA A 121 -6.16 6.83 11.37
C ALA A 121 -5.32 6.52 12.62
N GLY A 122 -5.96 6.45 13.79
CA GLY A 122 -5.30 6.08 15.05
C GLY A 122 -4.72 4.67 15.03
N ARG A 123 -5.52 3.66 14.62
CA ARG A 123 -5.10 2.25 14.56
C ARG A 123 -3.90 2.05 13.64
N HIS A 124 -3.95 2.65 12.45
CA HIS A 124 -2.92 2.48 11.42
C HIS A 124 -1.75 3.48 11.56
N ARG A 125 -1.75 4.31 12.61
CA ARG A 125 -0.76 5.37 12.85
C ARG A 125 -0.57 6.25 11.62
N ARG A 126 -1.68 6.67 11.02
CA ARG A 126 -1.74 7.53 9.83
C ARG A 126 -2.52 8.80 10.12
N SER A 127 -2.41 9.78 9.23
CA SER A 127 -3.25 10.97 9.32
C SER A 127 -4.64 10.67 8.77
N ILE A 128 -5.65 11.40 9.26
CA ILE A 128 -7.02 11.34 8.72
C ILE A 128 -7.02 11.66 7.21
N THR A 129 -6.18 12.61 6.78
CA THR A 129 -6.01 12.97 5.37
C THR A 129 -5.51 11.79 4.54
N TRP A 130 -4.50 11.06 5.02
CA TRP A 130 -3.96 9.89 4.33
C TRP A 130 -5.01 8.79 4.19
N VAL A 131 -5.77 8.50 5.26
CA VAL A 131 -6.85 7.50 5.21
C VAL A 131 -7.90 7.92 4.19
N ARG A 132 -8.28 9.19 4.19
CA ARG A 132 -9.26 9.75 3.25
C ARG A 132 -8.82 9.65 1.78
N GLU A 133 -7.55 9.93 1.51
CA GLU A 133 -6.98 9.83 0.16
C GLU A 133 -6.86 8.37 -0.28
N THR A 134 -6.47 7.48 0.64
CA THR A 134 -6.39 6.03 0.39
C THR A 134 -7.75 5.44 0.05
N LEU A 135 -8.80 5.81 0.80
CA LEU A 135 -10.18 5.39 0.49
C LEU A 135 -10.66 5.94 -0.85
N ALA A 136 -10.34 7.20 -1.15
CA ALA A 136 -10.71 7.82 -2.42
C ALA A 136 -9.98 7.18 -3.62
N SER A 137 -8.71 6.79 -3.48
CA SER A 137 -7.94 6.16 -4.55
C SER A 137 -8.47 4.77 -4.92
N VAL A 138 -9.14 4.09 -3.99
CA VAL A 138 -9.84 2.82 -4.25
C VAL A 138 -11.33 2.99 -4.55
N GLY A 139 -11.79 4.23 -4.75
CA GLY A 139 -13.17 4.52 -5.14
C GLY A 139 -14.22 4.43 -4.02
N ILE A 140 -13.81 4.27 -2.76
CA ILE A 140 -14.73 4.20 -1.62
C ILE A 140 -15.23 5.62 -1.28
N PRO A 141 -16.55 5.88 -1.41
CA PRO A 141 -17.10 7.19 -1.08
C PRO A 141 -17.03 7.47 0.42
N ARG A 142 -17.10 8.75 0.79
CA ARG A 142 -17.14 9.14 2.19
C ARG A 142 -18.55 8.94 2.72
N ARG A 143 -18.67 8.43 3.94
CA ARG A 143 -19.91 8.46 4.73
C ARG A 143 -20.45 9.89 4.82
N ALA A 144 -21.77 10.03 4.69
CA ALA A 144 -22.46 11.27 5.04
C ALA A 144 -22.17 11.64 6.49
N ARG A 145 -22.22 12.93 6.82
CA ARG A 145 -21.94 13.43 8.17
C ARG A 145 -22.88 12.74 9.17
N GLY A 146 -22.33 11.96 10.09
CA GLY A 146 -23.10 11.20 11.09
C GLY A 146 -23.62 9.84 10.64
N GLY A 147 -23.43 9.45 9.37
CA GLY A 147 -23.87 8.16 8.85
C GLY A 147 -22.87 7.03 9.14
N SER A 148 -23.38 5.83 9.42
CA SER A 148 -22.60 4.60 9.46
C SER A 148 -22.96 3.71 8.26
N TYR A 149 -21.99 3.01 7.64
CA TYR A 149 -22.32 2.03 6.58
C TYR A 149 -23.06 0.78 7.11
N LYS A 150 -23.29 0.70 8.43
CA LYS A 150 -23.97 -0.44 9.08
C LYS A 150 -25.45 -0.55 8.72
N ASP A 151 -26.04 0.43 8.05
CA ASP A 151 -27.48 0.38 7.71
C ASP A 151 -27.78 -0.70 6.66
N VAL A 152 -26.82 -1.02 5.78
CA VAL A 152 -26.92 -2.20 4.90
C VAL A 152 -26.16 -3.34 5.57
N SER A 153 -26.89 -4.34 6.07
CA SER A 153 -26.29 -5.53 6.71
C SER A 153 -25.46 -6.34 5.70
N ASP A 154 -24.24 -6.76 6.05
CA ASP A 154 -23.46 -7.65 5.18
C ASP A 154 -24.18 -8.98 4.92
N LYS A 155 -25.01 -9.43 5.88
CA LYS A 155 -25.90 -10.58 5.69
C LYS A 155 -26.90 -10.36 4.56
N LEU A 156 -27.37 -9.12 4.35
CA LEU A 156 -28.26 -8.80 3.24
C LEU A 156 -27.51 -8.88 1.92
N ILE A 157 -26.27 -8.37 1.85
CA ILE A 157 -25.44 -8.47 0.64
C ILE A 157 -25.16 -9.94 0.31
N VAL A 158 -24.78 -10.75 1.31
CA VAL A 158 -24.57 -12.20 1.15
C VAL A 158 -25.84 -12.88 0.70
N ARG A 159 -27.00 -12.63 1.33
CA ARG A 159 -28.27 -13.22 0.88
C ARG A 159 -28.67 -12.80 -0.53
N LEU A 160 -28.55 -11.52 -0.87
CA LEU A 160 -28.90 -11.05 -2.22
C LEU A 160 -27.96 -11.67 -3.26
N ARG A 161 -26.71 -11.96 -2.90
CA ARG A 161 -25.77 -12.61 -3.77
C ARG A 161 -25.97 -14.12 -3.87
N ASP A 162 -26.09 -14.81 -2.75
CA ASP A 162 -26.04 -16.26 -2.65
C ASP A 162 -27.43 -16.90 -2.74
N ASP A 163 -28.44 -16.29 -2.13
CA ASP A 163 -29.82 -16.82 -2.14
C ASP A 163 -30.61 -16.28 -3.33
N ALA A 164 -30.43 -15.00 -3.68
CA ALA A 164 -31.18 -14.34 -4.75
C ALA A 164 -30.40 -14.23 -6.07
N CYS A 165 -29.15 -14.71 -6.11
CA CYS A 165 -28.30 -14.78 -7.31
C CYS A 165 -28.13 -13.45 -8.07
N LEU A 166 -28.30 -12.31 -7.40
CA LEU A 166 -28.24 -11.00 -8.05
C LEU A 166 -26.81 -10.64 -8.47
N SER A 167 -26.68 -9.95 -9.59
CA SER A 167 -25.42 -9.33 -10.04
C SER A 167 -24.97 -8.23 -9.08
N TRP A 168 -23.70 -7.84 -9.15
CA TRP A 168 -23.20 -6.74 -8.31
C TRP A 168 -23.91 -5.42 -8.61
N ASP A 169 -24.31 -5.20 -9.85
CA ASP A 169 -25.05 -4.01 -10.28
C ASP A 169 -26.46 -3.96 -9.69
N GLU A 170 -27.19 -5.08 -9.73
CA GLU A 170 -28.54 -5.16 -9.16
C GLU A 170 -28.53 -5.05 -7.64
N ILE A 171 -27.55 -5.67 -6.98
CA ILE A 171 -27.40 -5.52 -5.52
C ILE A 171 -27.06 -4.07 -5.20
N ALA A 172 -26.14 -3.46 -5.94
CA ALA A 172 -25.71 -2.07 -5.76
C ALA A 172 -26.86 -1.07 -5.91
N GLU A 173 -27.67 -1.20 -6.96
CA GLU A 173 -28.88 -0.40 -7.15
C GLU A 173 -29.83 -0.55 -5.96
N ARG A 174 -30.07 -1.79 -5.53
CA ARG A 174 -31.02 -2.11 -4.46
C ARG A 174 -30.57 -1.66 -3.07
N VAL A 175 -29.26 -1.60 -2.82
CA VAL A 175 -28.71 -1.13 -1.54
C VAL A 175 -28.20 0.31 -1.58
N GLY A 176 -28.31 1.00 -2.71
CA GLY A 176 -27.82 2.37 -2.90
C GLY A 176 -26.29 2.49 -2.81
N MET A 177 -25.56 1.47 -3.23
CA MET A 177 -24.08 1.41 -3.22
C MET A 177 -23.53 1.34 -4.65
N LYS A 178 -22.21 1.41 -4.80
CA LYS A 178 -21.55 1.09 -6.08
C LYS A 178 -21.29 -0.41 -6.19
N PRO A 179 -21.35 -1.01 -7.39
CA PRO A 179 -21.11 -2.44 -7.61
C PRO A 179 -19.79 -2.94 -7.01
N GLU A 180 -18.71 -2.18 -7.17
CA GLU A 180 -17.38 -2.53 -6.64
C GLU A 180 -17.36 -2.53 -5.11
N SER A 181 -18.14 -1.65 -4.48
CA SER A 181 -18.24 -1.58 -3.02
C SER A 181 -19.06 -2.73 -2.45
N VAL A 182 -20.09 -3.19 -3.17
CA VAL A 182 -20.86 -4.38 -2.81
C VAL A 182 -19.98 -5.63 -2.91
N ALA A 183 -19.22 -5.78 -4.00
CA ALA A 183 -18.33 -6.92 -4.21
C ALA A 183 -17.22 -6.99 -3.13
N ALA A 184 -16.64 -5.85 -2.76
CA ALA A 184 -15.66 -5.76 -1.69
C ALA A 184 -16.26 -6.15 -0.33
N ARG A 185 -17.49 -5.69 -0.02
CA ARG A 185 -18.18 -6.05 1.23
C ARG A 185 -18.56 -7.52 1.28
N TYR A 186 -19.05 -8.09 0.17
CA TYR A 186 -19.32 -9.52 0.07
C TYR A 186 -18.06 -10.33 0.37
N SER A 187 -16.91 -9.97 -0.23
CA SER A 187 -15.64 -10.68 -0.03
C SER A 187 -15.12 -10.64 1.42
N ALA A 188 -15.49 -9.61 2.18
CA ALA A 188 -15.13 -9.44 3.59
C ALA A 188 -16.17 -10.00 4.57
N ALA A 189 -17.37 -10.39 4.09
CA ALA A 189 -18.47 -10.80 4.94
C ALA A 189 -18.26 -12.22 5.52
N PRO A 190 -18.52 -12.44 6.82
CA PRO A 190 -18.45 -13.78 7.40
C PRO A 190 -19.53 -14.68 6.79
N GLY A 191 -19.12 -15.83 6.25
CA GLY A 191 -20.01 -16.78 5.56
C GLY A 191 -20.13 -16.56 4.06
N ALA A 192 -19.51 -15.52 3.50
CA ALA A 192 -19.33 -15.44 2.06
C ALA A 192 -18.53 -16.65 1.58
N LEU A 193 -19.03 -17.32 0.54
CA LEU A 193 -18.34 -18.45 -0.05
C LEU A 193 -17.04 -17.92 -0.69
N GLY A 194 -15.90 -18.12 -0.03
CA GLY A 194 -14.58 -17.73 -0.52
C GLY A 194 -14.36 -18.28 -1.93
N HIS A 195 -14.26 -17.40 -2.93
CA HIS A 195 -14.28 -17.78 -4.34
C HIS A 195 -13.02 -18.58 -4.74
N PRO A 196 -13.19 -19.62 -5.58
CA PRO A 196 -13.20 -19.37 -7.03
C PRO A 196 -14.29 -20.17 -7.79
N ARG A 197 -15.45 -19.56 -8.00
CA ARG A 197 -16.34 -19.84 -9.15
C ARG A 197 -16.32 -18.78 -10.27
N TYR A 198 -15.39 -17.82 -10.23
CA TYR A 198 -15.20 -16.81 -11.28
C TYR A 198 -13.74 -16.72 -11.69
N ASN A 199 -13.49 -16.71 -12.99
CA ASN A 199 -12.17 -16.64 -13.59
C ASN A 199 -11.64 -15.21 -13.46
N PHE A 200 -10.38 -15.08 -13.04
CA PHE A 200 -9.66 -13.84 -12.71
C PHE A 200 -9.48 -12.81 -13.85
N ALA A 201 -9.99 -13.10 -15.06
CA ALA A 201 -9.90 -12.20 -16.19
C ALA A 201 -11.21 -11.41 -16.28
N GLY A 202 -11.22 -10.20 -15.72
CA GLY A 202 -12.34 -9.26 -15.76
C GLY A 202 -12.69 -8.78 -17.18
N ALA A 203 -13.14 -9.70 -18.03
CA ALA A 203 -13.81 -9.38 -19.28
C ALA A 203 -15.32 -9.41 -19.04
N ALA A 204 -15.98 -8.30 -19.34
CA ALA A 204 -17.42 -8.28 -19.54
C ALA A 204 -17.76 -9.18 -20.73
N THR A 205 -18.14 -10.43 -20.46
CA THR A 205 -18.77 -11.44 -21.33
C THR A 205 -18.69 -12.72 -20.51
N ASP A 206 -19.78 -13.37 -20.13
CA ASP A 206 -20.54 -14.13 -21.10
C ASP A 206 -21.85 -14.60 -20.43
N VAL A 207 -22.99 -14.14 -20.93
CA VAL A 207 -24.31 -14.64 -20.49
C VAL A 207 -24.38 -16.16 -20.67
N GLU A 208 -23.62 -16.74 -21.62
CA GLU A 208 -23.53 -18.19 -21.79
C GLU A 208 -22.77 -18.89 -20.66
N VAL A 209 -21.72 -18.28 -20.10
CA VAL A 209 -21.01 -18.84 -18.93
C VAL A 209 -21.89 -18.76 -17.69
N TRP A 210 -22.69 -17.70 -17.57
CA TRP A 210 -23.70 -17.57 -16.53
C TRP A 210 -24.80 -18.64 -16.68
N LEU A 211 -25.41 -18.79 -17.86
CA LEU A 211 -26.42 -19.84 -18.14
C LEU A 211 -25.86 -21.25 -17.91
N ARG A 212 -24.59 -21.49 -18.26
CA ARG A 212 -23.93 -22.78 -18.06
C ARG A 212 -23.68 -23.11 -16.59
N ASN A 213 -23.34 -22.11 -15.77
CA ASN A 213 -23.15 -22.29 -14.33
C ASN A 213 -24.49 -22.35 -13.56
N ASP A 214 -25.48 -21.58 -14.00
CA ASP A 214 -26.85 -21.61 -13.51
C ASP A 214 -27.49 -22.99 -13.74
N ALA A 215 -27.41 -23.49 -14.98
CA ALA A 215 -27.88 -24.84 -15.30
C ALA A 215 -27.15 -25.94 -14.51
N ALA A 216 -25.86 -25.76 -14.18
CA ALA A 216 -25.12 -26.71 -13.35
C ALA A 216 -25.61 -26.71 -11.89
N ASN A 217 -26.02 -25.56 -11.35
CA ASN A 217 -26.67 -25.48 -10.04
C ASN A 217 -28.08 -26.08 -10.07
N HIS A 218 -28.79 -25.96 -11.21
CA HIS A 218 -30.11 -26.58 -11.45
C HIS A 218 -30.03 -28.01 -12.01
N ARG A 219 -28.86 -28.66 -11.99
CA ARG A 219 -28.65 -30.00 -12.58
C ARG A 219 -29.67 -31.02 -12.07
N GLN A 220 -29.96 -31.04 -10.77
CA GLN A 220 -30.90 -32.00 -10.17
C GLN A 220 -32.34 -31.78 -10.65
N GLU A 221 -32.77 -30.52 -10.78
CA GLU A 221 -34.08 -30.17 -11.33
C GLU A 221 -34.18 -30.52 -12.81
N ILE A 222 -33.11 -30.31 -13.59
CA ILE A 222 -33.04 -30.65 -15.02
C ILE A 222 -33.14 -32.17 -15.21
N VAL A 223 -32.39 -32.95 -14.42
CA VAL A 223 -32.46 -34.43 -14.47
C VAL A 223 -33.83 -34.93 -14.04
N SER A 224 -34.44 -34.33 -13.01
CA SER A 224 -35.78 -34.70 -12.54
C SER A 224 -36.85 -34.38 -13.58
N ALA A 225 -36.78 -33.22 -14.22
CA ALA A 225 -37.70 -32.83 -15.30
C ALA A 225 -37.56 -33.74 -16.53
N TYR A 226 -36.34 -34.17 -16.85
CA TYR A 226 -36.11 -35.15 -17.92
C TYR A 226 -36.73 -36.51 -17.59
N ARG A 227 -36.51 -37.02 -16.37
CA ARG A 227 -37.15 -38.27 -15.89
C ARG A 227 -38.67 -38.19 -15.86
N ALA A 228 -39.23 -37.00 -15.68
CA ALA A 228 -40.68 -36.73 -15.79
C ALA A 228 -41.20 -36.64 -17.25
N GLY A 229 -40.38 -36.96 -18.25
CA GLY A 229 -40.78 -37.05 -19.66
C GLY A 229 -40.54 -35.79 -20.50
N ARG A 230 -39.85 -34.76 -19.98
CA ARG A 230 -39.46 -33.61 -20.81
C ARG A 230 -38.26 -33.94 -21.70
N SER A 231 -38.29 -33.50 -22.96
CA SER A 231 -37.19 -33.76 -23.90
C SER A 231 -35.91 -33.00 -23.52
N SER A 232 -34.75 -33.60 -23.82
CA SER A 232 -33.44 -32.97 -23.61
C SER A 232 -33.31 -31.64 -24.36
N GLU A 233 -33.87 -31.54 -25.56
CA GLU A 233 -33.89 -30.32 -26.37
C GLU A 233 -34.68 -29.18 -25.70
N SER A 234 -35.86 -29.48 -25.13
CA SER A 234 -36.68 -28.48 -24.44
C SER A 234 -35.98 -27.93 -23.20
N LEU A 235 -35.32 -28.81 -22.45
CA LEU A 235 -34.54 -28.44 -21.26
C LEU A 235 -33.29 -27.65 -21.63
N ALA A 236 -32.59 -28.06 -22.68
CA ALA A 236 -31.42 -27.35 -23.21
C ALA A 236 -31.76 -25.91 -23.60
N ARG A 237 -32.86 -25.72 -24.34
CA ARG A 237 -33.35 -24.40 -24.75
C ARG A 237 -33.76 -23.52 -23.58
N ARG A 238 -34.43 -24.11 -22.57
CA ARG A 238 -34.89 -23.38 -21.38
C ARG A 238 -33.73 -22.84 -20.54
N TRP A 239 -32.66 -23.61 -20.40
CA TRP A 239 -31.55 -23.32 -19.50
C TRP A 239 -30.30 -22.80 -20.22
N GLY A 240 -30.38 -22.53 -21.53
CA GLY A 240 -29.27 -21.98 -22.29
C GLY A 240 -28.04 -22.90 -22.34
N ILE A 241 -28.23 -24.21 -22.29
CA ILE A 241 -27.15 -25.21 -22.37
C ILE A 241 -27.32 -26.11 -23.59
N SER A 242 -26.25 -26.81 -23.98
CA SER A 242 -26.34 -27.74 -25.10
C SER A 242 -27.15 -29.00 -24.74
N GLN A 243 -27.90 -29.55 -25.71
CA GLN A 243 -28.61 -30.83 -25.56
C GLN A 243 -27.67 -31.95 -25.09
N ARG A 244 -26.45 -32.00 -25.63
CA ARG A 244 -25.41 -32.97 -25.24
C ARG A 244 -25.01 -32.86 -23.77
N THR A 245 -25.08 -31.66 -23.19
CA THR A 245 -24.83 -31.44 -21.75
C THR A 245 -25.95 -32.07 -20.90
N VAL A 246 -27.21 -31.87 -21.31
CA VAL A 246 -28.38 -32.47 -20.64
C VAL A 246 -28.31 -34.00 -20.70
N GLU A 247 -28.03 -34.55 -21.88
CA GLU A 247 -27.90 -36.00 -22.09
C GLU A 247 -26.74 -36.59 -21.28
N ARG A 248 -25.60 -35.91 -21.19
CA ARG A 248 -24.49 -36.32 -20.32
C ARG A 248 -24.88 -36.34 -18.85
N TRP A 249 -25.68 -35.39 -18.39
CA TRP A 249 -26.11 -35.34 -16.98
C TRP A 249 -27.09 -36.45 -16.62
N VAL A 250 -27.94 -36.86 -17.55
CA VAL A 250 -28.90 -37.95 -17.37
C VAL A 250 -28.24 -39.31 -17.55
N GLY A 251 -27.42 -39.49 -18.59
CA GLY A 251 -26.78 -40.77 -18.92
C GLY A 251 -25.54 -41.11 -18.07
N GLY A 252 -24.98 -40.13 -17.35
CA GLY A 252 -23.83 -40.33 -16.45
C GLY A 252 -24.18 -40.83 -15.05
N SER A 253 -25.43 -41.22 -14.78
CA SER A 253 -25.85 -41.72 -13.46
C SER A 253 -25.68 -43.24 -13.26
N ASP A 254 -25.28 -43.99 -14.29
CA ASP A 254 -25.14 -45.46 -14.22
C ASP A 254 -23.70 -45.97 -14.08
N ASN A 255 -22.76 -45.12 -13.64
CA ASN A 255 -21.36 -45.54 -13.43
C ASN A 255 -20.76 -45.00 -12.12
N SER A 256 -21.53 -45.15 -11.04
CA SER A 256 -21.10 -45.01 -9.63
C SER A 256 -21.63 -46.17 -8.81
#